data_AF-A0A2V9JX96-F1
#
_entry.id   AF-A0A2V9JX96-F1
#
_cell.length_a   1.000
_cell.length_b   1.000
_cell.length_c   1.000
_cell.angle_alpha   90.00
_cell.angle_beta   90.00
_cell.angle_gamma   90.00
#
_symmetry.space_group_name_H-M   'P 1'
#
loop_
_entity.id
_entity.type
_entity.pdbx_description
1 polymer ?
#
loop_
_entity_poly.entity_id
_entity_poly.type
_entity_poly.pdbx_seq_one_letter_code
_entity_poly.pdbx_strand_id
1 'polypeptide(L)'
;MSRSAGKRPRGAGPARDNAGKPRPSLAMVSPAVSKQTMHRELPDYLRPGLKVVFVGFNPGERSARIGHYYAGRNNQFWNCLFESGLVPVSLRPEDDCRVFDFGLGLTDVVKRWSKSSNNLRAADYRAGAPRLLAKIQEASPRAVAFNGKVAYEKFSGRPARLGWQPGMVAGGRVFVLPSTSGRNGSLTRAAKLRYFRQLARWVKRHCRDGFAPTQVATAFRPAIPA
;
A
#
# COMPACT_ATOMS: atom_id res chain seq x y z
N MET A 1 28.34 -61.16 52.63
CA MET A 1 28.87 -61.28 54.01
C MET A 1 30.00 -60.25 54.11
N SER A 2 30.04 -59.23 54.95
CA SER A 2 29.65 -59.11 56.36
C SER A 2 29.34 -57.66 56.76
N ARG A 3 28.56 -57.53 57.84
CA ARG A 3 28.19 -56.28 58.54
C ARG A 3 29.25 -55.87 59.57
N SER A 4 29.33 -54.56 59.89
CA SER A 4 29.46 -53.95 61.25
C SER A 4 29.77 -52.45 61.10
N ALA A 5 28.97 -51.48 61.59
CA ALA A 5 28.79 -51.00 62.98
C ALA A 5 30.10 -50.48 63.63
N GLY A 6 30.25 -49.29 64.22
CA GLY A 6 29.39 -48.13 64.48
C GLY A 6 30.13 -47.01 65.27
N LYS A 7 29.50 -45.81 65.33
CA LYS A 7 29.55 -44.66 66.30
C LYS A 7 30.84 -44.21 67.03
N ARG A 8 31.10 -42.88 67.01
CA ARG A 8 31.04 -41.86 68.12
C ARG A 8 31.66 -40.48 67.67
N PRO A 9 31.68 -39.36 68.44
CA PRO A 9 30.63 -38.32 68.43
C PRO A 9 31.12 -36.84 68.25
N ARG A 10 30.13 -35.92 68.11
CA ARG A 10 30.07 -34.49 68.48
C ARG A 10 31.24 -33.52 68.19
N GLY A 11 30.94 -32.47 67.43
CA GLY A 11 31.59 -31.16 67.49
C GLY A 11 30.65 -30.07 66.96
N ALA A 12 30.17 -29.21 67.85
CA ALA A 12 29.27 -28.11 67.56
C ALA A 12 30.01 -26.95 66.86
N GLY A 13 29.46 -26.47 65.74
CA GLY A 13 29.84 -25.20 65.11
C GLY A 13 28.64 -24.25 65.14
N PRO A 14 28.80 -22.95 65.46
CA PRO A 14 27.69 -22.07 65.72
C PRO A 14 26.95 -21.69 64.43
N ALA A 15 25.62 -21.58 64.57
CA ALA A 15 24.72 -21.04 63.59
C ALA A 15 25.17 -19.62 63.19
N ARG A 16 25.34 -19.40 61.88
CA ARG A 16 25.33 -18.06 61.30
C ARG A 16 23.97 -17.85 60.68
N ASP A 17 23.15 -17.10 61.41
CA ASP A 17 21.93 -16.50 60.90
C ASP A 17 22.30 -15.57 59.73
N ASN A 18 22.05 -16.03 58.51
CA ASN A 18 22.04 -15.15 57.35
C ASN A 18 20.64 -15.23 56.76
N ALA A 19 19.74 -14.42 57.34
CA ALA A 19 18.43 -14.14 56.79
C ALA A 19 18.61 -13.52 55.39
N GLY A 20 18.65 -14.37 54.37
CA GLY A 20 18.64 -13.98 52.98
C GLY A 20 17.37 -13.19 52.70
N LYS A 21 17.51 -11.87 52.57
CA LYS A 21 16.45 -11.02 52.02
C LYS A 21 16.02 -11.62 50.68
N PRO A 22 14.73 -11.87 50.43
CA PRO A 22 14.28 -12.36 49.13
C PRO A 22 14.66 -11.31 48.08
N ARG A 23 15.43 -11.75 47.06
CA ARG A 23 15.68 -10.94 45.87
C ARG A 23 14.31 -10.61 45.26
N PRO A 24 13.99 -9.34 44.97
CA PRO A 24 12.74 -9.03 44.30
C PRO A 24 12.75 -9.77 42.96
N SER A 25 11.71 -10.56 42.71
CA SER A 25 11.50 -11.16 41.40
C SER A 25 11.46 -10.01 40.40
N LEU A 26 12.36 -10.06 39.41
CA LEU A 26 12.30 -9.18 38.27
C LEU A 26 11.03 -9.59 37.51
N ALA A 27 9.90 -8.98 37.88
CA ALA A 27 8.68 -9.08 37.12
C ALA A 27 9.05 -8.65 35.70
N MET A 28 9.01 -9.60 34.76
CA MET A 28 9.15 -9.29 33.35
C MET A 28 8.05 -8.30 33.00
N VAL A 29 8.42 -7.02 32.93
CA VAL A 29 7.58 -5.99 32.34
C VAL A 29 7.43 -6.42 30.89
N SER A 30 6.30 -7.06 30.58
CA SER A 30 5.89 -7.28 29.20
C SER A 30 5.94 -5.91 28.53
N PRO A 31 6.70 -5.70 27.44
CA PRO A 31 6.67 -4.42 26.77
C PRO A 31 5.23 -4.19 26.37
N ALA A 32 4.62 -3.15 26.93
CA ALA A 32 3.30 -2.71 26.52
C ALA A 32 3.35 -2.62 25.00
N VAL A 33 2.55 -3.46 24.32
CA VAL A 33 2.42 -3.40 22.87
C VAL A 33 1.98 -1.97 22.58
N SER A 34 2.92 -1.14 22.13
CA SER A 34 2.62 0.21 21.70
C SER A 34 1.49 0.08 20.69
N LYS A 35 0.30 0.62 20.99
CA LYS A 35 -0.78 0.73 20.01
C LYS A 35 -0.21 1.53 18.85
N GLN A 36 0.28 0.83 17.83
CA GLN A 36 0.90 1.47 16.69
C GLN A 36 -0.21 2.29 16.03
N THR A 37 -0.04 3.61 16.08
CA THR A 37 -1.08 4.53 15.63
C THR A 37 -1.21 4.37 14.12
N MET A 38 -2.37 3.90 13.66
CA MET A 38 -2.63 3.74 12.23
C MET A 38 -2.60 5.11 11.57
N HIS A 39 -1.89 5.23 10.46
CA HIS A 39 -1.99 6.38 9.57
C HIS A 39 -3.43 6.50 9.08
N ARG A 40 -4.06 7.65 9.36
CA ARG A 40 -5.45 7.92 8.96
C ARG A 40 -5.59 7.92 7.43
N GLU A 41 -4.57 8.43 6.76
CA GLU A 41 -4.43 8.54 5.31
C GLU A 41 -2.94 8.37 4.93
N LEU A 42 -2.67 8.06 3.66
CA LEU A 42 -1.31 8.07 3.10
C LEU A 42 -1.03 9.39 2.39
N PRO A 43 0.23 9.86 2.30
CA PRO A 43 0.58 11.02 1.49
C PRO A 43 0.26 10.76 0.01
N ASP A 44 0.00 11.79 -0.78
CA ASP A 44 -0.05 11.64 -2.23
C ASP A 44 1.35 11.85 -2.81
N TYR A 45 1.74 10.98 -3.75
CA TYR A 45 2.94 11.17 -4.55
C TYR A 45 2.54 11.71 -5.90
N LEU A 46 2.26 13.01 -5.92
CA LEU A 46 1.84 13.76 -7.10
C LEU A 46 2.73 14.98 -7.27
N ARG A 47 3.16 15.22 -8.52
CA ARG A 47 3.86 16.42 -8.97
C ARG A 47 3.59 16.61 -10.48
N PRO A 48 3.79 17.81 -11.05
CA PRO A 48 3.70 18.00 -12.49
C PRO A 48 4.65 17.09 -13.28
N GLY A 49 4.27 16.74 -14.51
CA GLY A 49 5.15 16.06 -15.48
C GLY A 49 5.26 14.53 -15.31
N LEU A 50 4.38 13.90 -14.55
CA LEU A 50 4.39 12.45 -14.37
C LEU A 50 3.98 11.68 -15.64
N LYS A 51 4.67 10.57 -15.92
CA LYS A 51 4.34 9.62 -16.99
C LYS A 51 3.03 8.88 -16.66
N VAL A 52 2.91 8.37 -15.44
CA VAL A 52 1.73 7.64 -14.97
C VAL A 52 1.45 7.96 -13.51
N VAL A 53 0.19 8.23 -13.18
CA VAL A 53 -0.29 8.19 -11.79
C VAL A 53 -1.11 6.92 -11.57
N PHE A 54 -0.71 6.09 -10.61
CA PHE A 54 -1.49 4.95 -10.16
C PHE A 54 -2.50 5.36 -9.09
N VAL A 55 -3.75 4.98 -9.30
CA VAL A 55 -4.86 5.32 -8.39
C VAL A 55 -5.41 4.04 -7.77
N GLY A 56 -5.23 3.87 -6.46
CA GLY A 56 -5.84 2.78 -5.69
C GLY A 56 -7.27 3.10 -5.23
N PHE A 57 -7.88 2.17 -4.50
CA PHE A 57 -9.18 2.40 -3.86
C PHE A 57 -9.00 3.30 -2.65
N ASN A 58 -8.26 2.78 -1.66
CA ASN A 58 -7.95 3.37 -0.38
C ASN A 58 -6.85 2.55 0.32
N PRO A 59 -6.20 3.10 1.36
CA PRO A 59 -5.20 2.35 2.12
C PRO A 59 -5.81 1.12 2.81
N GLY A 60 -5.20 -0.04 2.58
CA GLY A 60 -5.52 -1.26 3.33
C GLY A 60 -4.89 -1.23 4.73
N GLU A 61 -5.35 -2.11 5.62
CA GLU A 61 -4.89 -2.15 7.03
C GLU A 61 -3.35 -2.14 7.19
N ARG A 62 -2.62 -2.99 6.47
CA ARG A 62 -1.14 -3.01 6.58
C ARG A 62 -0.51 -1.72 6.07
N SER A 63 -1.04 -1.16 4.97
CA SER A 63 -0.60 0.13 4.43
C SER A 63 -0.82 1.26 5.44
N ALA A 64 -2.00 1.30 6.07
CA ALA A 64 -2.30 2.25 7.14
C ALA A 64 -1.42 2.04 8.37
N ARG A 65 -1.02 0.80 8.68
CA ARG A 65 -0.16 0.52 9.83
C ARG A 65 1.26 1.04 9.64
N ILE A 66 1.82 0.90 8.44
CA ILE A 66 3.22 1.23 8.17
C ILE A 66 3.42 2.55 7.42
N GLY A 67 2.35 3.20 6.97
CA GLY A 67 2.42 4.47 6.26
C GLY A 67 2.84 4.37 4.80
N HIS A 68 2.72 3.19 4.17
CA HIS A 68 3.21 2.95 2.81
C HIS A 68 2.21 2.25 1.89
N TYR A 69 2.27 2.60 0.60
CA TYR A 69 1.37 2.09 -0.43
C TYR A 69 1.53 0.59 -0.68
N TYR A 70 0.39 -0.07 -0.93
CA TYR A 70 0.31 -1.47 -1.36
C TYR A 70 1.07 -2.48 -0.48
N ALA A 71 1.15 -2.23 0.82
CA ALA A 71 1.96 -3.00 1.76
C ALA A 71 1.37 -4.37 2.16
N GLY A 72 0.17 -4.72 1.71
CA GLY A 72 -0.47 -6.00 2.05
C GLY A 72 0.36 -7.21 1.60
N ARG A 73 0.47 -8.24 2.45
CA ARG A 73 1.35 -9.42 2.25
C ARG A 73 1.25 -10.06 0.86
N ASN A 74 0.04 -10.12 0.29
CA ASN A 74 -0.22 -10.76 -1.00
C ASN A 74 -0.50 -9.74 -2.12
N ASN A 75 -0.28 -8.45 -1.87
CA ASN A 75 -0.45 -7.41 -2.90
C ASN A 75 0.69 -7.52 -3.92
N GLN A 76 0.32 -7.63 -5.20
CA GLN A 76 1.28 -7.84 -6.29
C GLN A 76 1.74 -6.54 -6.95
N PHE A 77 1.37 -5.35 -6.44
CA PHE A 77 1.66 -4.08 -7.11
C PHE A 77 3.15 -3.90 -7.39
N TRP A 78 3.98 -3.99 -6.36
CA TRP A 78 5.44 -3.79 -6.47
C TRP A 78 6.10 -4.82 -7.40
N ASN A 79 5.72 -6.09 -7.27
CA ASN A 79 6.17 -7.15 -8.16
C ASN A 79 5.78 -6.90 -9.62
N CYS A 80 4.52 -6.53 -9.88
CA CYS A 80 4.05 -6.23 -11.23
C CYS A 80 4.69 -4.96 -11.80
N LEU A 81 4.98 -3.98 -10.96
CA LEU A 81 5.65 -2.75 -11.36
C LEU A 81 7.06 -3.07 -11.89
N PHE A 82 7.85 -3.79 -11.11
CA PHE A 82 9.20 -4.22 -11.50
C PHE A 82 9.20 -5.17 -12.71
N GLU A 83 8.45 -6.28 -12.65
CA GLU A 83 8.48 -7.31 -13.71
C GLU A 83 7.86 -6.88 -15.04
N SER A 84 7.13 -5.75 -15.04
CA SER A 84 6.63 -5.15 -16.27
C SER A 84 7.66 -4.29 -16.99
N GLY A 85 8.75 -3.92 -16.31
CA GLY A 85 9.75 -2.97 -16.81
C GLY A 85 9.32 -1.51 -16.70
N LEU A 86 8.29 -1.18 -15.91
CA LEU A 86 7.95 0.21 -15.59
C LEU A 86 9.01 0.87 -14.69
N VAL A 87 9.67 0.06 -13.87
CA VAL A 87 10.84 0.46 -13.07
C VAL A 87 11.96 -0.57 -13.28
N PRO A 88 13.23 -0.15 -13.33
CA PRO A 88 14.38 -1.03 -13.56
C PRO A 88 14.85 -1.77 -12.30
N VAL A 89 14.36 -1.38 -11.12
CA VAL A 89 14.73 -1.95 -9.82
C VAL A 89 13.50 -2.37 -9.04
N SER A 90 13.62 -3.42 -8.23
CA SER A 90 12.54 -3.83 -7.33
C SER A 90 12.39 -2.81 -6.20
N LEU A 91 11.19 -2.28 -6.02
CA LEU A 91 10.83 -1.38 -4.93
C LEU A 91 9.98 -2.14 -3.91
N ARG A 92 10.15 -1.84 -2.63
CA ARG A 92 9.28 -2.33 -1.55
C ARG A 92 8.28 -1.23 -1.15
N PRO A 93 7.25 -1.52 -0.35
CA PRO A 93 6.36 -0.48 0.17
C PRO A 93 7.11 0.69 0.80
N GLU A 94 8.17 0.41 1.55
CA GLU A 94 8.98 1.44 2.24
C GLU A 94 9.74 2.36 1.26
N ASP A 95 9.85 1.96 -0.01
CA ASP A 95 10.49 2.71 -1.09
C ASP A 95 9.47 3.52 -1.92
N ASP A 96 8.22 3.64 -1.48
CA ASP A 96 7.12 4.11 -2.34
C ASP A 96 7.25 5.55 -2.83
N CYS A 97 7.99 6.42 -2.13
CA CYS A 97 8.31 7.76 -2.61
C CYS A 97 9.22 7.77 -3.86
N ARG A 98 10.03 6.72 -4.06
CA ARG A 98 10.95 6.58 -5.20
C ARG A 98 10.26 6.36 -6.53
N VAL A 99 8.94 6.18 -6.56
CA VAL A 99 8.14 6.19 -7.80
C VAL A 99 8.41 7.46 -8.63
N PHE A 100 8.73 8.58 -7.96
CA PHE A 100 9.08 9.83 -8.62
C PHE A 100 10.34 9.75 -9.48
N ASP A 101 11.34 8.95 -9.09
CA ASP A 101 12.59 8.75 -9.84
C ASP A 101 12.31 8.18 -11.24
N PHE A 102 11.17 7.51 -11.41
CA PHE A 102 10.74 6.86 -12.65
C PHE A 102 9.61 7.63 -13.36
N GLY A 103 9.28 8.83 -12.90
CA GLY A 103 8.18 9.63 -13.42
C GLY A 103 6.81 9.02 -13.12
N LEU A 104 6.68 8.26 -12.03
CA LEU A 104 5.43 7.65 -11.59
C LEU A 104 4.90 8.36 -10.34
N GLY A 105 3.59 8.27 -10.10
CA GLY A 105 2.94 8.80 -8.91
C GLY A 105 1.93 7.83 -8.32
N LEU A 106 1.56 8.04 -7.06
CA LEU A 106 0.60 7.23 -6.31
C LEU A 106 -0.43 8.11 -5.60
N THR A 107 -1.69 7.69 -5.65
CA THR A 107 -2.80 8.26 -4.87
C THR A 107 -3.93 7.23 -4.74
N ASP A 108 -5.03 7.59 -4.09
CA ASP A 108 -6.23 6.77 -3.93
C ASP A 108 -7.48 7.60 -4.21
N VAL A 109 -8.57 6.94 -4.64
CA VAL A 109 -9.88 7.60 -4.76
C VAL A 109 -10.40 8.03 -3.38
N VAL A 110 -10.23 7.19 -2.36
CA VAL A 110 -10.64 7.45 -0.98
C VAL A 110 -9.41 7.41 -0.08
N LYS A 111 -9.16 8.47 0.70
CA LYS A 111 -7.94 8.56 1.53
C LYS A 111 -8.04 7.82 2.87
N ARG A 112 -9.24 7.68 3.43
CA ARG A 112 -9.46 6.95 4.68
C ARG A 112 -9.12 5.47 4.53
N TRP A 113 -8.33 4.93 5.45
CA TRP A 113 -8.03 3.50 5.45
C TRP A 113 -9.24 2.62 5.81
N SER A 114 -9.20 1.36 5.35
CA SER A 114 -10.15 0.33 5.78
C SER A 114 -9.53 -1.07 5.72
N LYS A 115 -10.13 -2.05 6.42
CA LYS A 115 -9.72 -3.46 6.33
C LYS A 115 -9.92 -4.00 4.90
N SER A 116 -11.02 -3.62 4.26
CA SER A 116 -11.35 -4.01 2.88
C SER A 116 -12.00 -2.86 2.12
N SER A 117 -11.81 -2.83 0.80
CA SER A 117 -12.52 -1.91 -0.09
C SER A 117 -14.04 -2.10 -0.03
N ASN A 118 -14.52 -3.27 0.40
CA ASN A 118 -15.95 -3.53 0.64
C ASN A 118 -16.51 -2.75 1.83
N ASN A 119 -15.66 -2.19 2.70
CA ASN A 119 -16.06 -1.31 3.81
C ASN A 119 -16.15 0.16 3.39
N LEU A 120 -15.91 0.47 2.11
CA LEU A 120 -16.13 1.81 1.56
C LEU A 120 -17.59 2.00 1.20
N ARG A 121 -18.14 3.15 1.56
CA ARG A 121 -19.53 3.55 1.30
C ARG A 121 -19.58 4.50 0.10
N ALA A 122 -20.76 4.67 -0.49
CA ALA A 122 -20.96 5.64 -1.59
C ALA A 122 -20.50 7.06 -1.20
N ALA A 123 -20.75 7.47 0.05
CA ALA A 123 -20.31 8.77 0.58
C ALA A 123 -18.78 8.94 0.57
N ASP A 124 -18.01 7.87 0.81
CA ASP A 124 -16.55 7.94 0.74
C ASP A 124 -16.10 8.33 -0.68
N TYR A 125 -16.70 7.73 -1.72
CA TYR A 125 -16.41 8.05 -3.12
C TYR A 125 -16.92 9.44 -3.54
N ARG A 126 -18.12 9.84 -3.10
CA ARG A 126 -18.64 11.20 -3.37
C ARG A 126 -17.73 12.28 -2.83
N ALA A 127 -17.12 12.07 -1.66
CA ALA A 127 -16.16 13.01 -1.09
C ALA A 127 -14.77 12.92 -1.76
N GLY A 128 -14.32 11.72 -2.12
CA GLY A 128 -12.98 11.46 -2.64
C GLY A 128 -12.79 11.78 -4.12
N ALA A 129 -13.75 11.44 -4.98
CA ALA A 129 -13.66 11.62 -6.43
C ALA A 129 -13.36 13.06 -6.88
N PRO A 130 -14.06 14.12 -6.39
CA PRO A 130 -13.75 15.49 -6.80
C PRO A 130 -12.35 15.93 -6.32
N ARG A 131 -11.91 15.49 -5.13
CA ARG A 131 -10.58 15.79 -4.60
C ARG A 131 -9.48 15.13 -5.43
N LEU A 132 -9.68 13.86 -5.79
CA LEU A 132 -8.78 13.14 -6.69
C LEU A 132 -8.71 13.84 -8.05
N LEU A 133 -9.85 14.21 -8.64
CA LEU A 133 -9.88 14.88 -9.94
C LEU A 133 -9.06 16.18 -9.94
N ALA A 134 -9.23 17.02 -8.91
CA ALA A 134 -8.47 18.26 -8.77
C ALA A 134 -6.95 18.00 -8.70
N LYS A 135 -6.53 17.00 -7.92
CA LYS A 135 -5.11 16.63 -7.78
C LYS A 135 -4.51 16.06 -9.07
N ILE A 136 -5.27 15.26 -9.82
CA ILE A 136 -4.82 14.74 -11.11
C ILE A 136 -4.72 15.88 -12.14
N GLN A 137 -5.63 16.86 -12.08
CA GLN A 137 -5.56 18.04 -12.95
C GLN A 137 -4.29 18.86 -12.69
N GLU A 138 -3.93 19.06 -11.43
CA GLU A 138 -2.69 19.74 -11.05
C GLU A 138 -1.44 18.95 -11.45
N ALA A 139 -1.43 17.63 -11.24
CA ALA A 139 -0.29 16.78 -11.61
C ALA A 139 -0.13 16.61 -13.14
N SER A 140 -1.22 16.78 -13.91
CA SER A 140 -1.27 16.67 -15.37
C SER A 140 -0.48 15.47 -15.95
N PRO A 141 -0.73 14.23 -15.49
CA PRO A 141 0.04 13.08 -15.93
C PRO A 141 -0.32 12.66 -17.36
N ARG A 142 0.60 12.00 -18.07
CA ARG A 142 0.32 11.45 -19.42
C ARG A 142 -0.79 10.38 -19.37
N ALA A 143 -0.81 9.57 -18.30
CA ALA A 143 -1.82 8.56 -18.07
C ALA A 143 -2.21 8.44 -16.58
N VAL A 144 -3.46 8.05 -16.35
CA VAL A 144 -4.02 7.73 -15.03
C VAL A 144 -4.37 6.25 -15.03
N ALA A 145 -3.67 5.47 -14.20
CA ALA A 145 -3.80 4.02 -14.12
C ALA A 145 -4.56 3.61 -12.85
N PHE A 146 -5.84 3.28 -12.98
CA PHE A 146 -6.65 2.82 -11.85
C PHE A 146 -6.32 1.38 -11.51
N ASN A 147 -5.80 1.12 -10.32
CA ASN A 147 -5.49 -0.20 -9.78
C ASN A 147 -6.76 -0.93 -9.28
N GLY A 148 -7.62 -1.28 -10.23
CA GLY A 148 -8.86 -1.99 -10.01
C GLY A 148 -10.02 -1.39 -10.78
N LYS A 149 -10.71 -2.24 -11.54
CA LYS A 149 -11.92 -1.89 -12.29
C LYS A 149 -12.96 -1.16 -11.43
N VAL A 150 -13.32 -1.71 -10.27
CA VAL A 150 -14.36 -1.13 -9.41
C VAL A 150 -13.95 0.25 -8.87
N ALA A 151 -12.67 0.52 -8.64
CA ALA A 151 -12.22 1.84 -8.20
C ALA A 151 -12.53 2.89 -9.27
N TYR A 152 -12.20 2.57 -10.53
CA TYR A 152 -12.50 3.45 -11.65
C TYR A 152 -14.01 3.61 -11.87
N GLU A 153 -14.78 2.53 -11.80
CA GLU A 153 -16.25 2.60 -11.98
C GLU A 153 -16.91 3.46 -10.89
N LYS A 154 -16.46 3.34 -9.63
CA LYS A 154 -16.94 4.17 -8.52
C LYS A 154 -16.47 5.63 -8.62
N PHE A 155 -15.27 5.87 -9.11
CA PHE A 155 -14.75 7.22 -9.36
C PHE A 155 -15.49 7.92 -10.52
N SER A 156 -15.70 7.21 -11.62
CA SER A 156 -16.22 7.79 -12.87
C SER A 156 -17.74 7.78 -12.98
N GLY A 157 -18.41 6.90 -12.23
CA GLY A 157 -19.83 6.58 -12.41
C GLY A 157 -20.13 5.84 -13.71
N ARG A 158 -19.12 5.30 -14.39
CA ARG A 158 -19.26 4.65 -15.71
C ARG A 158 -18.72 3.22 -15.66
N PRO A 159 -19.33 2.28 -16.40
CA PRO A 159 -18.80 0.93 -16.52
C PRO A 159 -17.45 0.93 -17.25
N ALA A 160 -16.62 -0.08 -16.96
CA ALA A 160 -15.29 -0.17 -17.54
C ALA A 160 -14.88 -1.57 -17.98
N ARG A 161 -13.90 -1.61 -18.87
CA ARG A 161 -13.15 -2.82 -19.23
C ARG A 161 -11.74 -2.69 -18.70
N LEU A 162 -11.04 -3.81 -18.50
CA LEU A 162 -9.60 -3.73 -18.22
C LEU A 162 -8.84 -3.23 -19.45
N GLY A 163 -7.81 -2.41 -19.25
CA GLY A 163 -7.01 -1.79 -20.30
C GLY A 163 -7.35 -0.32 -20.56
N TRP A 164 -7.02 0.16 -21.76
CA TRP A 164 -7.26 1.55 -22.18
C TRP A 164 -8.75 1.85 -22.26
N GLN A 165 -9.16 3.00 -21.71
CA GLN A 165 -10.51 3.53 -21.87
C GLN A 165 -10.55 4.59 -22.98
N PRO A 166 -11.71 4.80 -23.63
CA PRO A 166 -11.87 5.85 -24.64
C PRO A 166 -11.82 7.27 -24.04
N GLY A 167 -12.12 7.43 -22.74
CA GLY A 167 -12.12 8.71 -22.05
C GLY A 167 -10.76 9.09 -21.46
N MET A 168 -10.64 10.37 -21.10
CA MET A 168 -9.52 10.94 -20.36
C MET A 168 -9.97 11.39 -18.97
N VAL A 169 -9.03 11.50 -18.03
CA VAL A 169 -9.23 12.13 -16.72
C VAL A 169 -8.23 13.26 -16.61
N ALA A 170 -8.73 14.50 -16.56
CA ALA A 170 -7.92 15.72 -16.53
C ALA A 170 -6.77 15.74 -17.57
N GLY A 171 -7.08 15.39 -18.82
CA GLY A 171 -6.12 15.31 -19.93
C GLY A 171 -5.26 14.04 -19.97
N GLY A 172 -5.20 13.26 -18.89
CA GLY A 172 -4.48 11.99 -18.85
C GLY A 172 -5.28 10.84 -19.48
N ARG A 173 -4.64 10.01 -20.30
CA ARG A 173 -5.27 8.79 -20.81
C ARG A 173 -5.58 7.81 -19.68
N VAL A 174 -6.78 7.24 -19.68
CA VAL A 174 -7.17 6.32 -18.60
C VAL A 174 -6.80 4.89 -18.95
N PHE A 175 -6.14 4.22 -18.01
CA PHE A 175 -5.88 2.78 -18.06
C PHE A 175 -6.47 2.11 -16.82
N VAL A 176 -7.22 1.03 -16.99
CA VAL A 176 -7.84 0.29 -15.89
C VAL A 176 -7.10 -1.03 -15.71
N LEU A 177 -6.38 -1.15 -14.61
CA LEU A 177 -5.69 -2.37 -14.20
C LEU A 177 -6.65 -3.31 -13.45
N PRO A 178 -6.42 -4.63 -13.49
CA PRO A 178 -6.99 -5.51 -12.49
C PRO A 178 -6.41 -5.15 -11.11
N SER A 179 -7.20 -5.29 -10.05
CA SER A 179 -6.71 -5.01 -8.70
C SER A 179 -5.55 -5.95 -8.35
N THR A 180 -4.44 -5.37 -7.88
CA THR A 180 -3.25 -6.10 -7.45
C THR A 180 -3.38 -6.76 -6.08
N SER A 181 -4.46 -6.46 -5.33
CA SER A 181 -4.74 -7.08 -4.04
C SER A 181 -4.74 -8.61 -4.14
N GLY A 182 -4.18 -9.28 -3.13
CA GLY A 182 -4.26 -10.73 -3.01
C GLY A 182 -5.68 -11.24 -2.78
N ARG A 183 -6.60 -10.37 -2.33
CA ARG A 183 -8.04 -10.71 -2.24
C ARG A 183 -8.73 -10.80 -3.60
N ASN A 184 -8.14 -10.22 -4.64
CA ASN A 184 -8.65 -10.38 -6.00
C ASN A 184 -8.15 -11.71 -6.58
N GLY A 185 -8.90 -12.78 -6.32
CA GLY A 185 -8.64 -14.13 -6.82
C GLY A 185 -9.14 -14.40 -8.24
N SER A 186 -9.89 -13.46 -8.85
CA SER A 186 -10.47 -13.65 -10.20
C SER A 186 -9.42 -13.67 -11.32
N LEU A 187 -8.19 -13.23 -11.04
CA LEU A 187 -7.10 -13.18 -12.01
C LEU A 187 -5.79 -13.64 -11.38
N THR A 188 -5.05 -14.46 -12.14
CA THR A 188 -3.71 -14.92 -11.76
C THR A 188 -2.72 -13.76 -11.74
N ARG A 189 -1.58 -13.96 -11.04
CA ARG A 189 -0.46 -13.01 -11.04
C ARG A 189 0.04 -12.72 -12.46
N ALA A 190 0.17 -13.75 -13.30
CA ALA A 190 0.58 -13.61 -14.69
C ALA A 190 -0.42 -12.76 -15.50
N ALA A 191 -1.72 -12.95 -15.29
CA ALA A 191 -2.74 -12.13 -15.93
C ALA A 191 -2.66 -10.65 -15.50
N LYS A 192 -2.46 -10.38 -14.20
CA LYS A 192 -2.24 -9.01 -13.70
C LYS A 192 -1.01 -8.37 -14.34
N LEU A 193 0.11 -9.11 -14.40
CA LEU A 193 1.36 -8.67 -15.01
C LEU A 193 1.21 -8.31 -16.50
N ARG A 194 0.37 -9.03 -17.26
CA ARG A 194 0.11 -8.71 -18.68
C ARG A 194 -0.44 -7.30 -18.88
N TYR A 195 -1.30 -6.82 -17.99
CA TYR A 195 -1.82 -5.45 -18.06
C TYR A 195 -0.76 -4.40 -17.70
N PHE A 196 0.07 -4.68 -16.69
CA PHE A 196 1.21 -3.81 -16.39
C PHE A 196 2.19 -3.74 -17.57
N ARG A 197 2.48 -4.87 -18.25
CA ARG A 197 3.30 -4.89 -19.49
C ARG A 197 2.65 -4.14 -20.65
N GLN A 198 1.33 -4.11 -20.75
CA GLN A 198 0.63 -3.29 -21.74
C GLN A 198 0.82 -1.80 -21.47
N LEU A 199 0.68 -1.39 -20.21
CA LEU A 199 0.94 -0.02 -19.76
C LEU A 199 2.42 0.36 -19.99
N ALA A 200 3.38 -0.50 -19.60
CA ALA A 200 4.81 -0.31 -19.81
C ALA A 200 5.16 -0.07 -21.29
N ARG A 201 4.60 -0.89 -22.19
CA ARG A 201 4.78 -0.72 -23.64
C ARG A 201 4.25 0.61 -24.15
N TRP A 202 3.15 1.10 -23.58
CA TRP A 202 2.62 2.41 -23.94
C TRP A 202 3.51 3.54 -23.42
N VAL A 203 3.97 3.46 -22.16
CA VAL A 203 4.91 4.44 -21.57
C VAL A 203 6.18 4.53 -22.42
N LYS A 204 6.80 3.40 -22.78
CA LYS A 204 7.99 3.36 -23.63
C LYS A 204 7.79 4.04 -24.99
N ARG A 205 6.58 3.95 -25.56
CA ARG A 205 6.26 4.54 -26.87
C ARG A 205 5.91 6.04 -26.80
N HIS A 206 5.26 6.50 -25.73
CA HIS A 206 4.62 7.82 -25.70
C HIS A 206 5.17 8.78 -24.63
N CYS A 207 6.04 8.29 -23.75
CA CYS A 207 6.62 9.05 -22.64
C CYS A 207 8.14 9.00 -22.72
N ARG A 208 8.69 9.63 -23.77
CA ARG A 208 10.14 9.93 -23.83
C ARG A 208 10.46 11.05 -22.85
N ASP A 209 11.70 11.09 -22.38
CA ASP A 209 12.16 12.09 -21.43
C ASP A 209 12.09 13.50 -22.06
N GLY A 210 11.74 14.52 -21.26
CA GLY A 210 11.55 15.90 -21.73
C GLY A 210 10.10 16.30 -22.06
N PHE A 211 9.10 15.57 -21.57
CA PHE A 211 7.70 15.88 -21.86
C PHE A 211 7.18 17.14 -21.10
N ALA A 212 6.62 18.11 -21.84
CA ALA A 212 5.93 19.30 -21.30
C ALA A 212 4.39 19.21 -21.55
N PRO A 213 3.52 19.31 -20.51
CA PRO A 213 2.06 19.17 -20.64
C PRO A 213 1.48 20.03 -21.77
N THR A 214 0.89 19.39 -22.77
CA THR A 214 0.12 20.07 -23.82
C THR A 214 -1.24 20.45 -23.23
N GLN A 215 -1.64 21.70 -23.42
CA GLN A 215 -2.88 22.24 -22.88
C GLN A 215 -4.11 21.38 -23.25
N VAL A 216 -4.89 21.18 -22.19
CA VAL A 216 -6.27 20.70 -22.03
C VAL A 216 -7.05 20.36 -23.31
N ALA A 217 -7.43 19.09 -23.43
CA ALA A 217 -8.59 18.66 -24.21
C ALA A 217 -9.64 18.01 -23.28
N THR A 218 -10.84 18.58 -23.34
CA THR A 218 -12.15 18.20 -22.77
C THR A 218 -12.22 17.74 -21.31
N ALA A 219 -12.96 18.53 -20.52
CA ALA A 219 -13.20 18.31 -19.09
C ALA A 219 -13.90 16.97 -18.84
N PHE A 220 -13.22 16.08 -18.11
CA PHE A 220 -13.86 14.92 -17.48
C PHE A 220 -14.82 15.42 -16.40
N ARG A 221 -16.12 15.24 -16.62
CA ARG A 221 -17.15 15.41 -15.57
C ARG A 221 -17.50 14.02 -15.02
N PRO A 222 -17.12 13.68 -13.77
CA PRO A 222 -17.57 12.44 -13.16
C PRO A 222 -19.09 12.46 -13.07
N ALA A 223 -19.74 11.38 -13.48
CA ALA A 223 -21.16 11.20 -13.22
C ALA A 223 -21.28 10.76 -11.76
N ILE A 224 -21.33 11.71 -10.83
CA ILE A 224 -21.56 11.40 -9.42
C ILE A 224 -23.07 11.13 -9.28
N PRO A 225 -23.51 9.89 -9.01
CA PRO A 225 -24.92 9.67 -8.66
C PRO A 225 -25.22 10.38 -7.34
N ALA A 226 -26.42 10.97 -7.25
CA ALA A 226 -26.95 11.62 -6.05
C ALA A 226 -26.73 10.76 -4.78
#